data_AF-A0A3D3VWJ6-F1
#
_entry.id   AF-A0A3D3VWJ6-F1
#
_cell.length_a   1.000
_cell.length_b   1.000
_cell.length_c   1.000
_cell.angle_alpha   90.00
_cell.angle_beta   90.00
_cell.angle_gamma   90.00
#
_symmetry.space_group_name_H-M   'P 1'
#
loop_
_entity.id
_entity.type
_entity.pdbx_description
1 polymer ?
#
loop_
_entity_poly.entity_id
_entity_poly.type
_entity_poly.pdbx_seq_one_letter_code
_entity_poly.pdbx_strand_id
1 'polypeptide(L)'
;DGNGYTDGADADSVGGQMTINPAAGTLAGVSGCSTSNVSKGGSNSFSEGTVNSIDILSATSGASAFCRWDLTGVSLTQKIPAAQPAGSYSIDMVLTIS
;
A
#
# COMPACT_ATOMS: atom_id res chain seq x y z
N ASP A 1 1.93 21.59 -4.18
CA ASP A 1 0.84 22.39 -3.55
C ASP A 1 0.93 22.43 -2.01
N GLY A 2 2.13 22.58 -1.41
CA GLY A 2 2.37 22.97 0.00
C GLY A 2 1.72 22.16 1.14
N ASN A 3 0.83 21.20 0.84
CA ASN A 3 -0.14 20.62 1.78
C ASN A 3 0.27 19.22 2.27
N GLY A 4 1.58 19.00 2.47
CA GLY A 4 2.08 17.80 3.15
C GLY A 4 2.28 16.55 2.28
N TYR A 5 2.20 16.69 0.95
CA TYR A 5 2.61 15.64 0.01
C TYR A 5 3.98 15.99 -0.58
N THR A 6 4.88 15.02 -0.61
CA THR A 6 6.24 15.22 -1.12
C THR A 6 6.22 15.29 -2.64
N ASP A 7 6.84 16.34 -3.17
CA ASP A 7 6.97 16.64 -4.59
C ASP A 7 7.77 15.60 -5.39
N GLY A 8 8.50 14.73 -4.70
CA GLY A 8 9.44 13.84 -5.36
C GLY A 8 10.62 14.64 -5.92
N ALA A 9 11.21 14.15 -7.01
CA ALA A 9 12.40 14.71 -7.63
C ALA A 9 12.14 15.26 -9.05
N ASP A 10 10.88 15.34 -9.47
CA ASP A 10 10.52 15.85 -10.78
C ASP A 10 10.66 17.39 -10.85
N ALA A 11 10.43 17.95 -12.05
CA ALA A 11 10.71 19.36 -12.33
C ALA A 11 9.58 20.32 -11.90
N ASP A 12 8.46 19.82 -11.39
CA ASP A 12 7.35 20.67 -10.96
C ASP A 12 7.40 21.01 -9.45
N SER A 13 6.28 21.42 -8.86
CA SER A 13 6.19 21.77 -7.43
C SER A 13 4.88 21.27 -6.81
N VAL A 14 4.29 20.27 -7.45
CA VAL A 14 2.96 19.73 -7.23
C VAL A 14 2.99 18.19 -7.21
N GLY A 15 3.54 17.63 -6.14
CA GLY A 15 3.43 16.19 -5.87
C GLY A 15 2.01 15.63 -5.77
N GLY A 16 1.77 14.55 -6.52
CA GLY A 16 0.73 13.56 -6.22
C GLY A 16 1.26 12.52 -5.22
N GLN A 17 0.37 11.82 -4.53
CA GLN A 17 0.80 10.73 -3.65
C GLN A 17 -0.27 9.66 -3.49
N MET A 18 0.13 8.40 -3.64
CA MET A 18 -0.67 7.25 -3.25
C MET A 18 -0.10 6.65 -1.97
N THR A 19 -0.93 6.56 -0.93
CA THR A 19 -0.59 5.91 0.35
C THR A 19 -1.45 4.67 0.53
N ILE A 20 -0.82 3.56 0.90
CA ILE A 20 -1.49 2.33 1.32
C ILE A 20 -1.19 2.13 2.81
N ASN A 21 -2.24 1.88 3.60
CA ASN A 21 -2.10 1.61 5.04
C ASN A 21 -2.65 0.22 5.41
N PRO A 22 -1.84 -0.84 5.25
CA PRO A 22 -2.19 -2.19 5.68
C PRO A 22 -2.32 -2.30 7.20
N ALA A 23 -1.62 -1.46 7.96
CA ALA A 23 -1.66 -1.49 9.42
C ALA A 23 -3.06 -1.18 9.98
N ALA A 24 -3.87 -0.37 9.28
CA ALA A 24 -5.27 -0.13 9.63
C ALA A 24 -6.18 -1.33 9.34
N GLY A 25 -5.74 -2.28 8.53
CA GLY A 25 -6.51 -3.45 8.14
C GLY A 25 -6.70 -4.47 9.27
N THR A 26 -7.70 -5.33 9.11
CA THR A 26 -7.98 -6.47 9.99
C THR A 26 -7.47 -7.76 9.34
N LEU A 27 -6.52 -8.43 10.01
CA LEU A 27 -5.99 -9.73 9.60
C LEU A 27 -6.75 -10.84 10.30
N ALA A 28 -7.30 -11.77 9.53
CA ALA A 28 -7.96 -12.96 10.05
C ALA A 28 -7.41 -14.23 9.37
N GLY A 29 -7.22 -15.29 10.14
CA GLY A 29 -6.97 -16.61 9.60
C GLY A 29 -8.28 -17.29 9.20
N VAL A 30 -8.30 -17.90 8.03
CA VAL A 30 -9.47 -18.60 7.49
C VAL A 30 -9.41 -20.07 7.90
N SER A 31 -10.57 -20.67 8.22
CA SER A 31 -10.69 -22.09 8.59
C SER A 31 -9.80 -22.52 9.76
N GLY A 32 -9.61 -21.63 10.74
CA GLY A 32 -8.81 -21.93 11.94
C GLY A 32 -7.31 -21.74 11.78
N CYS A 33 -6.85 -21.20 10.65
CA CYS A 33 -5.45 -20.82 10.48
C CYS A 33 -5.01 -19.80 11.54
N SER A 34 -3.87 -20.06 12.17
CA SER A 34 -3.28 -19.10 13.11
C SER A 34 -2.77 -17.87 12.35
N THR A 35 -2.89 -16.68 12.95
CA THR A 35 -2.24 -15.45 12.47
C THR A 35 -0.85 -15.25 13.10
N SER A 36 -0.38 -16.19 13.92
CA SER A 36 0.98 -16.15 14.47
C SER A 36 2.01 -16.14 13.36
N ASN A 37 3.05 -15.32 13.52
CA ASN A 37 4.13 -15.14 12.53
C ASN A 37 3.64 -14.62 11.16
N VAL A 38 2.45 -14.01 11.12
CA VAL A 38 1.95 -13.25 9.97
C VAL A 38 1.74 -11.80 10.41
N SER A 39 2.40 -10.89 9.72
CA SER A 39 2.45 -9.46 10.05
C SER A 39 1.86 -8.61 8.94
N LYS A 40 1.09 -7.60 9.32
CA LYS A 40 0.63 -6.56 8.40
C LYS A 40 1.78 -5.61 8.07
N GLY A 41 1.80 -5.09 6.85
CA GLY A 41 2.67 -3.99 6.48
C GLY A 41 2.31 -2.69 7.20
N GLY A 42 3.25 -1.73 7.21
CA GLY A 42 3.05 -0.39 7.74
C GLY A 42 2.37 0.55 6.73
N SER A 43 1.92 1.71 7.20
CA SER A 43 1.47 2.79 6.29
C SER A 43 2.65 3.33 5.50
N ASN A 44 2.58 3.27 4.18
CA ASN A 44 3.64 3.76 3.31
C ASN A 44 3.06 4.38 2.02
N SER A 45 3.85 5.24 1.38
CA SER A 45 3.49 5.93 0.14
C SER A 45 4.44 5.53 -0.98
N PHE A 46 3.90 5.39 -2.19
CA PHE A 46 4.75 5.32 -3.38
C PHE A 46 5.52 6.63 -3.54
N SER A 47 6.78 6.53 -3.91
CA SER A 47 7.69 7.65 -4.09
C SER A 47 8.57 7.35 -5.30
N GLU A 48 8.48 8.19 -6.32
CA GLU A 48 9.20 7.99 -7.57
C GLU A 48 10.70 7.78 -7.31
N GLY A 49 11.27 6.74 -7.95
CA GLY A 49 12.69 6.41 -7.83
C GLY A 49 13.13 5.84 -6.47
N THR A 50 12.26 5.79 -5.47
CA THR A 50 12.61 5.35 -4.11
C THR A 50 11.74 4.20 -3.60
N VAL A 51 10.41 4.33 -3.68
CA VAL A 51 9.44 3.35 -3.16
C VAL A 51 8.50 2.95 -4.28
N ASN A 52 8.79 1.79 -4.88
CA ASN A 52 8.01 1.24 -6.00
C ASN A 52 7.19 0.00 -5.58
N SER A 53 7.27 -0.40 -4.33
CA SER A 53 6.49 -1.50 -3.75
C SER A 53 6.12 -1.18 -2.30
N ILE A 54 4.94 -1.63 -1.88
CA ILE A 54 4.47 -1.51 -0.49
C ILE A 54 4.11 -2.91 -0.02
N ASP A 55 4.76 -3.36 1.06
CA ASP A 55 4.42 -4.63 1.68
C ASP A 55 3.04 -4.54 2.32
N ILE A 56 2.15 -5.47 1.97
CA ILE A 56 0.79 -5.52 2.52
C ILE A 56 0.72 -6.51 3.68
N LEU A 57 1.29 -7.70 3.50
CA LEU A 57 1.30 -8.79 4.46
C LEU A 57 2.57 -9.61 4.28
N SER A 58 3.20 -10.01 5.38
CA SER A 58 4.38 -10.89 5.36
C SER A 58 4.20 -12.05 6.33
N ALA A 59 4.59 -13.25 5.90
CA ALA A 59 4.68 -14.44 6.74
C ALA A 59 6.16 -14.74 7.02
N THR A 60 6.51 -14.92 8.28
CA THR A 60 7.89 -15.24 8.70
C THR A 60 8.01 -16.71 9.10
N SER A 61 9.22 -17.14 9.48
CA SER A 61 9.45 -18.52 9.92
C SER A 61 8.51 -18.89 11.07
N GLY A 62 7.88 -20.07 10.94
CA GLY A 62 6.89 -20.54 11.90
C GLY A 62 5.46 -20.09 11.62
N ALA A 63 5.19 -19.35 10.54
CA ALA A 63 3.84 -19.19 10.01
C ALA A 63 3.29 -20.56 9.56
N SER A 64 1.99 -20.78 9.74
CA SER A 64 1.36 -22.04 9.35
C SER A 64 1.45 -22.25 7.82
N ALA A 65 1.90 -23.42 7.38
CA ALA A 65 1.90 -23.77 5.96
C ALA A 65 0.49 -24.18 5.49
N PHE A 66 0.24 -24.06 4.18
CA PHE A 66 -1.05 -24.40 3.55
C PHE A 66 -2.25 -23.66 4.17
N CYS A 67 -2.00 -22.46 4.70
CA CYS A 67 -3.00 -21.62 5.32
C CYS A 67 -3.49 -20.51 4.41
N ARG A 68 -4.69 -20.02 4.72
CA ARG A 68 -5.27 -18.84 4.10
C ARG A 68 -5.51 -17.78 5.17
N TRP A 69 -5.20 -16.54 4.80
CA TRP A 69 -5.50 -15.37 5.59
C TRP A 69 -6.23 -14.35 4.71
N ASP A 70 -7.19 -13.67 5.33
CA ASP A 70 -7.87 -12.53 4.72
C ASP A 70 -7.40 -11.27 5.46
N LEU A 71 -6.85 -10.31 4.72
CA LEU A 71 -6.58 -8.96 5.19
C LEU A 71 -7.61 -8.02 4.54
N THR A 72 -8.45 -7.40 5.37
CA THR A 72 -9.54 -6.52 4.90
C THR A 72 -9.45 -5.15 5.54
N GLY A 73 -10.11 -4.15 4.93
CA GLY A 73 -10.12 -2.78 5.47
C GLY A 73 -8.79 -2.03 5.34
N VAL A 74 -7.91 -2.46 4.44
CA VAL A 74 -6.71 -1.70 4.07
C VAL A 74 -7.16 -0.40 3.40
N SER A 75 -6.80 0.74 3.98
CA SER A 75 -7.15 2.04 3.41
C SER A 75 -6.15 2.46 2.35
N LEU A 76 -6.66 2.98 1.22
CA LEU A 76 -5.88 3.61 0.17
C LEU A 76 -6.31 5.07 0.05
N THR A 77 -5.32 5.96 0.04
CA THR A 77 -5.53 7.39 -0.15
C THR A 77 -4.73 7.85 -1.37
N GLN A 78 -5.40 8.49 -2.32
CA GLN A 78 -4.77 9.11 -3.48
C GLN A 78 -4.96 10.63 -3.41
N LYS A 79 -3.85 11.36 -3.43
CA LYS A 79 -3.83 12.78 -3.73
C LYS A 79 -3.58 12.97 -5.22
N ILE A 80 -4.55 13.54 -5.92
CA ILE A 80 -4.37 13.99 -7.31
C ILE A 80 -3.79 15.41 -7.26
N PRO A 81 -2.66 15.67 -7.93
CA PRO A 81 -2.06 16.99 -7.97
C PRO A 81 -2.93 17.96 -8.80
N ALA A 82 -3.01 19.21 -8.36
CA ALA A 82 -3.94 20.21 -8.94
C ALA A 82 -3.60 20.63 -10.38
N ALA A 83 -2.41 20.29 -10.88
CA ALA A 83 -1.94 20.66 -12.22
C ALA A 83 -2.38 19.71 -13.35
N GLN A 84 -3.13 18.65 -13.04
CA GLN A 84 -3.54 17.68 -14.05
C GLN A 84 -4.70 18.25 -14.91
N PRO A 85 -4.60 18.20 -16.25
CA PRO A 85 -5.72 18.51 -17.13
C PRO A 85 -6.99 17.71 -16.76
N ALA A 86 -8.16 18.27 -17.05
CA ALA A 86 -9.39 17.52 -16.88
C ALA A 86 -9.38 16.30 -17.81
N GLY A 87 -9.53 15.11 -17.25
CA GLY A 87 -9.42 13.85 -17.99
C GLY A 87 -9.73 12.63 -17.14
N SER A 88 -9.72 11.47 -17.79
CA SER A 88 -9.76 10.17 -17.11
C SER A 88 -8.35 9.61 -17.00
N TYR A 89 -7.98 9.21 -15.79
CA TYR A 89 -6.67 8.65 -15.48
C TYR A 89 -6.87 7.27 -14.87
N SER A 90 -6.04 6.32 -15.28
CA SER A 90 -5.98 4.98 -14.71
C SER A 90 -4.61 4.77 -14.08
N ILE A 91 -4.59 4.20 -12.87
CA ILE A 91 -3.37 3.75 -12.20
C ILE A 91 -3.49 2.24 -12.08
N ASP A 92 -2.70 1.52 -12.87
CA ASP A 92 -2.67 0.06 -12.81
C ASP A 92 -1.82 -0.39 -11.62
N MET A 93 -2.37 -1.28 -10.81
CA MET A 93 -1.69 -1.86 -9.65
C MET A 93 -1.56 -3.37 -9.81
N VAL A 94 -0.40 -3.90 -9.42
CA VAL A 94 -0.14 -5.34 -9.36
C VAL A 94 0.00 -5.75 -7.90
N LEU A 95 -0.79 -6.73 -7.49
CA LEU A 95 -0.62 -7.42 -6.20
C LEU A 95 0.20 -8.68 -6.44
N THR A 96 1.44 -8.68 -5.94
CA THR A 96 2.35 -9.83 -6.04
C THR A 96 2.32 -10.66 -4.76
N ILE A 97 2.41 -11.98 -4.90
CA ILE A 97 2.59 -12.93 -3.78
C ILE A 97 4.01 -13.50 -3.91
N SER A 98 4.79 -13.42 -2.83
CA SER A 98 6.18 -13.90 -2.77
C SER A 98 6.47 -14.64 -1.47
#